data_AF-A0A3E4UA08-F1
#
_entry.id   AF-A0A3E4UA08-F1
#
_cell.length_a   1.000
_cell.length_b   1.000
_cell.length_c   1.000
_cell.angle_alpha   90.00
_cell.angle_beta   90.00
_cell.angle_gamma   90.00
#
_symmetry.space_group_name_H-M   'P 1'
#
loop_
_entity.id
_entity.type
_entity.pdbx_description
1 polymer ?
#
loop_
_entity_poly.entity_id
_entity_poly.type
_entity_poly.pdbx_seq_one_letter_code
_entity_poly.pdbx_strand_id
1 'polypeptide(L)'
;MNEKKVQKFIMVFFMCTAGAVMLQLAAPMILGLIVNAVSIGIPFAVYYLLIIKKWRIRIIKSSEEKEQSGSGSGAAEEGPDDGNNGQDETYNPVYEWYTRCGRERIKAISTNIFAHGKNEFWIRTDGVCNIRTPKGYRRAGNLPGYPGAQANTITEYLKQDGFYAVNDGRYIYVSR
;
A
#
# COMPACT_ATOMS: atom_id res chain seq x y z
N MET A 1 -49.69 55.08 -10.77
CA MET A 1 -49.02 53.81 -10.36
C MET A 1 -49.29 53.60 -8.88
N ASN A 2 -49.86 52.47 -8.47
CA ASN A 2 -50.29 52.26 -7.07
C ASN A 2 -49.08 52.29 -6.13
N GLU A 3 -49.02 53.23 -5.18
CA GLU A 3 -47.91 53.38 -4.22
C GLU A 3 -47.56 52.05 -3.52
N LYS A 4 -48.59 51.26 -3.17
CA LYS A 4 -48.42 49.93 -2.55
C LYS A 4 -47.70 48.91 -3.45
N LYS A 5 -47.81 49.03 -4.78
CA LYS A 5 -47.02 48.19 -5.72
C LYS A 5 -45.58 48.65 -5.77
N VAL A 6 -45.34 49.96 -5.83
CA VAL A 6 -43.99 50.54 -5.86
C VAL A 6 -43.22 50.19 -4.59
N GLN A 7 -43.86 50.27 -3.42
CA GLN A 7 -43.26 49.93 -2.13
C GLN A 7 -42.86 48.44 -2.04
N LYS A 8 -43.68 47.53 -2.58
CA LYS A 8 -43.34 46.10 -2.67
C LYS A 8 -42.15 45.84 -3.59
N PHE A 9 -42.09 46.50 -4.74
CA PHE A 9 -40.94 46.39 -5.65
C PHE A 9 -39.64 46.88 -5.00
N ILE A 10 -39.69 48.03 -4.32
CA ILE A 10 -38.54 48.57 -3.59
C ILE A 10 -38.09 47.62 -2.48
N MET A 11 -39.03 47.07 -1.70
CA MET A 11 -38.73 46.11 -0.64
C MET A 11 -38.07 44.83 -1.18
N VAL A 12 -38.55 44.30 -2.31
CA VAL A 12 -37.94 43.13 -2.96
C VAL A 12 -36.54 43.45 -3.47
N PHE A 13 -36.33 44.62 -4.07
CA PHE A 13 -35.01 45.04 -4.52
C PHE A 13 -34.02 45.12 -3.36
N PHE A 14 -34.38 45.77 -2.25
CA PHE A 14 -33.51 45.85 -1.07
C PHE A 14 -33.21 44.46 -0.47
N MET A 15 -34.19 43.56 -0.45
CA MET A 15 -33.99 42.17 -0.01
C MET A 15 -33.01 41.41 -0.91
N CYS A 16 -33.15 41.53 -2.23
CA CYS A 16 -32.24 40.91 -3.19
C CYS A 16 -30.82 41.48 -3.08
N THR A 17 -30.67 42.81 -2.95
CA THR A 17 -29.36 43.45 -2.83
C THR A 17 -28.68 43.07 -1.51
N ALA A 18 -29.41 43.06 -0.40
CA ALA A 18 -28.89 42.62 0.90
C ALA A 18 -28.45 41.14 0.86
N GLY A 19 -29.23 40.27 0.19
CA GLY A 19 -28.88 38.87 0.00
C GLY A 19 -27.59 38.67 -0.81
N ALA A 20 -27.41 39.44 -1.89
CA ALA A 20 -26.20 39.37 -2.71
C ALA A 20 -24.93 39.81 -1.94
N VAL A 21 -25.04 40.88 -1.14
CA VAL A 21 -23.94 41.38 -0.30
C VAL A 21 -23.58 40.36 0.79
N MET A 22 -24.57 39.73 1.43
CA MET A 22 -24.33 38.67 2.41
C MET A 22 -23.68 37.44 1.79
N LEU A 23 -24.07 37.07 0.57
CA LEU A 23 -23.44 35.96 -0.16
C LEU A 23 -21.99 36.26 -0.53
N GLN A 24 -21.67 37.51 -0.92
CA GLN A 24 -20.29 37.95 -1.17
C GLN A 24 -19.43 37.97 0.09
N LEU A 25 -20.00 38.28 1.26
CA LEU A 25 -19.33 38.20 2.56
C LEU A 25 -19.14 36.76 3.05
N ALA A 26 -20.11 35.87 2.79
CA ALA A 26 -20.05 34.48 3.19
C ALA A 26 -19.15 33.63 2.28
N ALA A 27 -19.03 33.99 1.00
CA ALA A 27 -18.20 33.28 0.02
C ALA A 27 -16.74 33.05 0.47
N PRO A 28 -15.97 34.05 0.95
CA PRO A 28 -14.61 33.82 1.41
C PRO A 28 -14.53 32.95 2.67
N MET A 29 -15.52 32.98 3.56
CA MET A 29 -15.57 32.10 4.73
C MET A 29 -15.85 30.64 4.33
N ILE A 30 -16.78 30.42 3.42
CA ILE A 30 -17.09 29.08 2.88
C ILE A 30 -15.88 28.53 2.12
N LEU A 31 -15.24 29.37 1.29
CA LEU A 31 -14.04 28.98 0.57
C LEU A 31 -12.90 28.62 1.53
N GLY A 32 -12.69 29.40 2.59
CA GLY A 32 -11.71 29.09 3.63
C GLY A 32 -11.98 27.77 4.34
N LEU A 33 -13.24 27.47 4.65
CA LEU A 33 -13.64 26.19 5.26
C LEU A 33 -13.32 25.01 4.34
N ILE A 34 -13.64 25.13 3.05
CA ILE A 34 -13.39 24.09 2.04
C ILE A 34 -11.88 23.89 1.85
N VAL A 35 -11.12 24.97 1.69
CA VAL A 35 -9.66 24.89 1.51
C VAL A 35 -8.99 24.25 2.72
N ASN A 36 -9.43 24.58 3.94
CA ASN A 36 -8.90 23.95 5.16
C ASN A 36 -9.27 22.46 5.25
N ALA A 37 -10.51 22.09 4.94
CA ALA A 37 -10.93 20.68 4.92
C ALA A 37 -10.16 19.86 3.89
N VAL A 38 -9.96 20.41 2.69
CA VAL A 38 -9.17 19.79 1.61
C VAL A 38 -7.68 19.74 1.97
N SER A 39 -7.14 20.79 2.60
CA SER A 39 -5.75 20.86 3.03
C SER A 39 -5.41 19.82 4.10
N ILE A 40 -6.35 19.46 4.97
CA ILE A 40 -6.19 18.35 5.93
C ILE A 40 -6.41 17.00 5.22
N GLY A 41 -7.37 16.92 4.30
CA GLY A 41 -7.66 15.71 3.55
C GLY A 41 -6.49 15.23 2.68
N ILE A 42 -5.73 16.14 2.06
CA ILE A 42 -4.61 15.80 1.16
C ILE A 42 -3.48 15.03 1.87
N PRO A 43 -2.90 15.49 2.99
CA PRO A 43 -1.89 14.74 3.74
C PRO A 43 -2.39 13.37 4.19
N PHE A 44 -3.65 13.28 4.64
CA PHE A 44 -4.26 12.00 5.04
C PHE A 44 -4.45 11.06 3.85
N ALA A 45 -4.89 11.56 2.70
CA ALA A 45 -5.03 10.77 1.47
C ALA A 45 -3.67 10.30 0.96
N VAL A 46 -2.65 11.15 0.94
CA VAL A 46 -1.28 10.78 0.57
C VAL A 46 -0.71 9.74 1.54
N TYR A 47 -0.85 9.96 2.86
CA TYR A 47 -0.44 9.00 3.89
C TYR A 47 -1.12 7.64 3.71
N TYR A 48 -2.44 7.64 3.50
CA TYR A 48 -3.24 6.44 3.28
C TYR A 48 -2.81 5.71 1.99
N LEU A 49 -2.61 6.43 0.88
CA LEU A 49 -2.14 5.86 -0.39
C LEU A 49 -0.73 5.29 -0.30
N LEU A 50 0.19 5.95 0.42
CA LEU A 50 1.56 5.47 0.60
C LEU A 50 1.62 4.21 1.48
N ILE A 51 0.80 4.11 2.52
CA ILE A 51 0.84 2.98 3.46
C ILE A 51 0.02 1.79 2.98
N ILE A 52 -1.21 1.99 2.50
CA ILE A 52 -2.13 0.89 2.16
C ILE A 52 -1.94 0.45 0.71
N LYS A 53 -1.70 1.38 -0.21
CA LYS A 53 -1.53 1.06 -1.63
C LYS A 53 -0.08 0.91 -2.08
N LYS A 54 0.91 1.15 -1.20
CA LYS A 54 2.36 1.00 -1.45
C LYS A 54 2.74 1.50 -2.85
N TRP A 55 2.29 2.71 -3.21
CA TRP A 55 2.46 3.25 -4.54
C TRP A 55 3.95 3.51 -4.81
N ARG A 56 4.58 2.69 -5.66
CA ARG A 56 5.97 2.84 -6.11
C ARG A 56 6.07 4.06 -7.03
N ILE A 57 6.15 5.25 -6.46
CA ILE A 57 6.53 6.43 -7.23
C ILE A 57 8.02 6.30 -7.52
N ARG A 58 8.34 5.77 -8.71
CA ARG A 58 9.68 5.77 -9.27
C ARG A 58 9.96 7.23 -9.67
N ILE A 59 10.51 8.02 -8.75
CA ILE A 59 10.97 9.37 -9.07
C ILE A 59 12.11 9.21 -10.08
N ILE A 60 11.79 9.41 -11.35
CA ILE A 60 12.79 9.58 -12.40
C ILE A 60 13.48 10.89 -12.06
N LYS A 61 14.67 10.78 -11.47
CA LYS A 61 15.59 11.90 -11.33
C LYS A 61 16.02 12.28 -12.75
N SER A 62 15.40 13.29 -13.32
CA SER A 62 15.96 14.04 -14.44
C SER A 62 17.22 14.74 -13.94
N SER A 63 18.34 14.03 -14.02
CA SER A 63 19.67 14.61 -13.79
C SER A 63 20.18 15.04 -15.16
N GLU A 64 20.42 16.33 -15.27
CA GLU A 64 20.97 17.03 -16.43
C GLU A 64 22.23 16.36 -16.98
N GLU A 65 22.35 16.37 -18.31
CA GLU A 65 23.54 16.05 -19.07
C GLU A 65 24.72 16.95 -18.66
N LYS A 66 25.89 16.32 -18.55
CA LYS A 66 27.14 16.81 -19.14
C LYS A 66 28.01 15.60 -19.51
N GLU A 67 28.14 15.41 -20.82
CA GLU A 67 29.33 15.03 -21.62
C GLU A 67 30.60 14.59 -20.86
N GLN A 68 31.50 13.72 -21.31
CA GLN A 68 31.73 12.87 -22.48
C GLN A 68 33.19 12.41 -22.28
N SER A 69 33.56 11.14 -22.48
CA SER A 69 34.85 10.74 -23.12
C SER A 69 35.12 9.22 -23.08
N GLY A 70 35.46 8.66 -24.26
CA GLY A 70 36.25 7.43 -24.48
C GLY A 70 35.44 6.13 -24.60
N SER A 71 34.90 5.74 -25.76
CA SER A 71 35.54 5.19 -26.99
C SER A 71 36.29 3.87 -26.79
N GLY A 72 35.80 2.81 -27.46
CA GLY A 72 36.47 1.50 -27.57
C GLY A 72 35.57 0.40 -28.14
N SER A 73 35.49 0.34 -29.48
CA SER A 73 34.69 -0.55 -30.34
C SER A 73 35.10 -2.05 -30.31
N GLY A 74 34.14 -2.93 -30.62
CA GLY A 74 34.33 -4.33 -31.03
C GLY A 74 32.99 -4.97 -31.45
N ALA A 75 32.87 -5.35 -32.72
CA ALA A 75 31.63 -5.58 -33.48
C ALA A 75 31.15 -7.06 -33.60
N ALA A 76 29.85 -7.19 -33.92
CA ALA A 76 29.11 -8.27 -34.62
C ALA A 76 29.07 -9.68 -33.96
N GLU A 77 27.99 -10.47 -33.99
CA GLU A 77 27.03 -10.73 -35.07
C GLU A 77 25.61 -11.05 -34.56
N GLU A 78 24.65 -10.85 -35.48
CA GLU A 78 23.20 -11.07 -35.38
C GLU A 78 22.78 -12.55 -35.40
N GLY A 79 21.67 -12.87 -34.73
CA GLY A 79 20.89 -14.10 -34.85
C GLY A 79 19.50 -13.89 -34.22
N PRO A 80 18.43 -14.50 -34.77
CA PRO A 80 17.21 -13.78 -35.11
C PRO A 80 16.23 -13.55 -33.95
N ASP A 81 15.54 -12.42 -34.10
CA ASP A 81 14.24 -12.08 -33.54
C ASP A 81 13.24 -13.24 -33.72
N ASP A 82 12.87 -13.88 -32.62
CA ASP A 82 11.57 -14.51 -32.50
C ASP A 82 10.88 -13.90 -31.27
N GLY A 83 10.16 -12.83 -31.55
CA GLY A 83 9.31 -12.15 -30.61
C GLY A 83 8.32 -13.13 -29.98
N ASN A 84 8.50 -13.38 -28.68
CA ASN A 84 7.39 -13.74 -27.83
C ASN A 84 7.32 -12.73 -26.67
N ASN A 85 6.84 -11.53 -27.01
CA ASN A 85 6.26 -10.60 -26.05
C ASN A 85 4.93 -11.18 -25.55
N GLY A 86 5.01 -12.26 -24.79
CA GLY A 86 3.99 -12.67 -23.84
C GLY A 86 4.50 -12.32 -22.45
N GLN A 87 4.32 -11.07 -22.02
CA GLN A 87 4.39 -10.80 -20.58
C GLN A 87 3.25 -11.58 -19.93
N ASP A 88 3.57 -12.76 -19.42
CA ASP A 88 2.67 -13.58 -18.62
C ASP A 88 2.36 -12.81 -17.33
N GLU A 89 1.27 -12.04 -17.35
CA GLU A 89 0.78 -11.20 -16.25
C GLU A 89 0.29 -12.02 -15.03
N THR A 90 0.56 -13.34 -14.95
CA THR A 90 0.08 -14.18 -13.84
C THR A 90 1.17 -14.99 -13.11
N TYR A 91 2.46 -14.89 -13.47
CA TYR A 91 3.49 -15.62 -12.73
C TYR A 91 3.90 -14.90 -11.43
N ASN A 92 3.27 -15.28 -10.32
CA ASN A 92 3.67 -14.87 -8.98
C ASN A 92 4.40 -16.02 -8.27
N PRO A 93 5.76 -16.03 -8.25
CA PRO A 93 6.55 -17.12 -7.66
C PRO A 93 6.29 -17.30 -6.16
N VAL A 94 5.84 -16.25 -5.46
CA VAL A 94 5.49 -16.30 -4.04
C VAL A 94 4.19 -17.06 -3.84
N TYR A 95 3.20 -16.76 -4.68
CA TYR A 95 1.92 -17.45 -4.68
C TYR A 95 2.10 -18.92 -5.06
N GLU A 96 2.92 -19.21 -6.07
CA GLU A 96 3.24 -20.57 -6.48
C GLU A 96 3.92 -21.35 -5.34
N TRP A 97 4.97 -20.80 -4.72
CA TRP A 97 5.61 -21.45 -3.57
C TRP A 97 4.62 -21.69 -2.42
N TYR A 98 3.80 -20.68 -2.09
CA TYR A 98 2.86 -20.74 -0.99
C TYR A 98 1.80 -21.83 -1.23
N THR A 99 1.22 -21.87 -2.43
CA THR A 99 0.19 -22.87 -2.79
C THR A 99 0.77 -24.27 -2.99
N ARG A 100 1.95 -24.38 -3.59
CA ARG A 100 2.58 -25.67 -3.90
C ARG A 100 3.13 -26.40 -2.68
N CYS A 101 3.73 -25.68 -1.72
CA CYS A 101 4.31 -26.33 -0.54
C CYS A 101 4.29 -25.50 0.76
N GLY A 102 4.31 -24.17 0.68
CA GLY A 102 4.43 -23.29 1.85
C GLY A 102 3.25 -23.41 2.81
N ARG A 103 2.02 -23.34 2.30
CA ARG A 103 0.76 -23.39 3.06
C ARG A 103 0.68 -24.63 3.95
N GLU A 104 0.77 -25.81 3.36
CA GLU A 104 0.66 -27.07 4.10
C GLU A 104 1.80 -27.26 5.09
N ARG A 105 3.03 -26.83 4.76
CA ARG A 105 4.15 -26.86 5.70
C ARG A 105 3.93 -25.93 6.89
N ILE A 106 3.48 -24.70 6.67
CA ILE A 106 3.19 -23.76 7.75
C ILE A 106 2.07 -24.31 8.63
N LYS A 107 1.01 -24.86 8.03
CA LYS A 107 -0.10 -25.49 8.76
C LYS A 107 0.35 -26.71 9.58
N ALA A 108 1.26 -27.53 9.06
CA ALA A 108 1.83 -28.65 9.80
C ALA A 108 2.67 -28.17 10.98
N ILE A 109 3.53 -27.17 10.78
CA ILE A 109 4.35 -26.57 11.85
C ILE A 109 3.44 -25.95 12.91
N SER A 110 2.44 -25.16 12.51
CA SER A 110 1.52 -24.51 13.45
C SER A 110 0.72 -25.54 14.24
N THR A 111 0.22 -26.59 13.60
CA THR A 111 -0.51 -27.66 14.27
C THR A 111 0.35 -28.34 15.33
N ASN A 112 1.62 -28.65 15.01
CA ASN A 112 2.55 -29.21 15.97
C ASN A 112 2.80 -28.26 17.16
N ILE A 113 3.08 -26.98 16.89
CA ILE A 113 3.33 -25.97 17.93
C ILE A 113 2.09 -25.82 18.84
N PHE A 114 0.90 -25.76 18.25
CA PHE A 114 -0.36 -25.56 18.96
C PHE A 114 -0.76 -26.77 19.80
N ALA A 115 -0.47 -27.98 19.33
CA ALA A 115 -0.65 -29.20 20.13
C ALA A 115 0.19 -29.22 21.41
N HIS A 116 1.33 -28.49 21.43
CA HIS A 116 2.19 -28.35 22.61
C HIS A 116 1.81 -27.14 23.49
N GLY A 117 0.61 -26.58 23.32
CA GLY A 117 0.07 -25.51 24.16
C GLY A 117 0.74 -24.15 23.95
N LYS A 118 1.45 -23.95 22.84
CA LYS A 118 1.95 -22.64 22.40
C LYS A 118 1.00 -22.12 21.34
N ASN A 119 0.62 -20.84 21.36
CA ASN A 119 -0.33 -20.30 20.38
C ASN A 119 0.31 -19.31 19.40
N GLU A 120 1.63 -19.15 19.47
CA GLU A 120 2.38 -18.16 18.70
C GLU A 120 3.72 -18.72 18.22
N PHE A 121 4.16 -18.25 17.06
CA PHE A 121 5.48 -18.51 16.51
C PHE A 121 5.92 -17.40 15.57
N TRP A 122 7.21 -17.38 15.24
CA TRP A 122 7.84 -16.36 14.40
C TRP A 122 8.52 -17.00 13.19
N ILE A 123 8.25 -16.49 12.00
CA ILE A 123 8.92 -16.89 10.76
C ILE A 123 9.97 -15.84 10.42
N ARG A 124 11.24 -16.22 10.43
CA ARG A 124 12.36 -15.35 10.04
C ARG A 124 12.44 -15.21 8.52
N THR A 125 13.20 -14.21 8.06
CA THR A 125 13.46 -13.98 6.63
C THR A 125 14.15 -15.15 5.92
N ASP A 126 14.86 -16.02 6.65
CA ASP A 126 15.50 -17.24 6.15
C ASP A 126 14.57 -18.48 6.17
N GLY A 127 13.30 -18.31 6.52
CA GLY A 127 12.31 -19.40 6.57
C GLY A 127 12.40 -20.26 7.84
N VAL A 128 13.20 -19.86 8.83
CA VAL A 128 13.26 -20.56 10.11
C VAL A 128 12.10 -20.14 11.00
N CYS A 129 11.34 -21.13 11.48
CA CYS A 129 10.23 -20.92 12.40
C CYS A 129 10.72 -21.08 13.84
N ASN A 130 10.48 -20.08 14.69
CA ASN A 130 10.88 -20.05 16.09
C ASN A 130 9.66 -19.96 17.02
N ILE A 131 9.79 -20.52 18.22
CA ILE A 131 8.85 -20.36 19.33
C ILE A 131 9.55 -19.75 20.54
N ARG A 132 8.78 -19.07 21.39
CA ARG A 132 9.28 -18.54 22.65
C ARG A 132 9.21 -19.61 23.74
N THR A 133 10.33 -19.82 24.42
CA THR A 133 10.44 -20.69 25.58
C THR A 133 10.96 -19.90 26.78
N PRO A 134 10.84 -20.42 28.02
CA PRO A 134 11.44 -19.78 29.19
C PRO A 134 12.96 -19.55 29.04
N LYS A 135 13.64 -20.39 28.26
CA LYS A 135 15.09 -20.29 27.97
C LYS A 135 15.39 -19.46 26.71
N GLY A 136 14.46 -18.62 26.27
CA GLY A 136 14.57 -17.82 25.04
C GLY A 136 13.94 -18.46 23.80
N TYR A 137 14.29 -17.97 22.62
CA TYR A 137 13.75 -18.48 21.35
C TYR A 137 14.39 -19.81 20.95
N ARG A 138 13.56 -20.75 20.48
CA ARG A 138 13.99 -22.06 19.98
C ARG A 138 13.38 -22.32 18.62
N ARG A 139 14.13 -23.00 17.75
CA ARG A 139 13.68 -23.41 16.42
C ARG A 139 12.61 -24.50 16.56
N ALA A 140 11.47 -24.31 15.90
CA ALA A 140 10.36 -25.27 15.83
C ALA A 140 10.20 -25.86 14.43
N GLY A 141 10.73 -25.22 13.38
CA GLY A 141 10.63 -25.74 12.02
C GLY A 141 11.44 -24.95 10.99
N ASN A 142 11.39 -25.39 9.74
CA ASN A 142 11.97 -24.70 8.60
C ASN A 142 11.02 -24.69 7.39
N LEU A 143 11.17 -23.69 6.55
CA LEU A 143 10.43 -23.50 5.30
C LEU A 143 11.44 -23.43 4.14
N PRO A 144 11.73 -24.55 3.46
CA PRO A 144 12.63 -24.58 2.32
C PRO A 144 12.11 -23.73 1.16
N GLY A 145 13.00 -22.96 0.54
CA GLY A 145 12.65 -22.05 -0.56
C GLY A 145 11.78 -20.86 -0.11
N TYR A 146 11.74 -20.56 1.19
CA TYR A 146 10.91 -19.49 1.72
C TYR A 146 11.23 -18.12 1.08
N PRO A 147 10.24 -17.45 0.47
CA PRO A 147 10.43 -16.17 -0.21
C PRO A 147 10.45 -15.00 0.79
N GLY A 148 11.46 -14.96 1.66
CA GLY A 148 11.52 -13.98 2.76
C GLY A 148 11.58 -12.51 2.34
N ALA A 149 12.06 -12.22 1.13
CA ALA A 149 12.03 -10.87 0.56
C ALA A 149 10.60 -10.35 0.34
N GLN A 150 9.61 -11.23 0.19
CA GLN A 150 8.19 -10.90 0.02
C GLN A 150 7.35 -11.24 1.26
N ALA A 151 7.91 -11.07 2.46
CA ALA A 151 7.25 -11.36 3.74
C ALA A 151 5.86 -10.69 3.89
N ASN A 152 5.65 -9.48 3.34
CA ASN A 152 4.32 -8.84 3.33
C ASN A 152 3.27 -9.70 2.60
N THR A 153 3.61 -10.21 1.42
CA THR A 153 2.70 -11.02 0.60
C THR A 153 2.36 -12.33 1.31
N ILE A 154 3.36 -12.99 1.91
CA ILE A 154 3.13 -14.18 2.74
C ILE A 154 2.24 -13.88 3.94
N THR A 155 2.43 -12.72 4.59
CA THR A 155 1.59 -12.29 5.73
C THR A 155 0.12 -12.19 5.33
N GLU A 156 -0.18 -11.65 4.13
CA GLU A 156 -1.55 -11.58 3.64
C GLU A 156 -2.14 -12.97 3.32
N TYR A 157 -1.35 -13.88 2.77
CA TYR A 157 -1.81 -15.26 2.54
C TYR A 157 -2.09 -16.01 3.85
N LEU A 158 -1.28 -15.79 4.88
CA LEU A 158 -1.52 -16.37 6.21
C LEU A 158 -2.83 -15.86 6.82
N LYS A 159 -3.12 -14.56 6.68
CA LYS A 159 -4.40 -13.98 7.11
C LYS A 159 -5.59 -14.60 6.38
N GLN A 160 -5.48 -14.80 5.06
CA GLN A 160 -6.52 -15.46 4.26
C GLN A 160 -6.77 -16.90 4.72
N ASP A 161 -5.73 -17.59 5.18
CA ASP A 161 -5.82 -18.95 5.73
C ASP A 161 -6.26 -18.98 7.21
N GLY A 162 -6.65 -17.84 7.78
CA GLY A 162 -7.24 -17.73 9.11
C GLY A 162 -6.24 -17.57 10.25
N PHE A 163 -4.96 -17.33 9.96
CA PHE A 163 -3.99 -16.98 10.99
C PHE A 163 -4.05 -15.49 11.31
N TYR A 164 -3.81 -15.14 12.57
CA TYR A 164 -3.38 -13.78 12.88
C TYR A 164 -1.91 -13.66 12.51
N ALA A 165 -1.56 -12.77 11.58
CA ALA A 165 -0.19 -12.58 11.11
C ALA A 165 0.19 -11.11 10.96
N VAL A 166 1.39 -10.75 11.43
CA VAL A 166 1.94 -9.39 11.38
C VAL A 166 3.41 -9.43 10.96
N ASN A 167 3.79 -8.60 9.98
CA ASN A 167 5.20 -8.45 9.60
C ASN A 167 5.86 -7.30 10.38
N ASP A 168 6.89 -7.63 11.16
CA ASP A 168 7.73 -6.66 11.91
C ASP A 168 8.93 -6.15 11.08
N GLY A 169 9.10 -6.65 9.85
CA GLY A 169 10.22 -6.34 8.96
C GLY A 169 11.42 -7.26 9.16
N ARG A 170 11.61 -7.82 10.36
CA ARG A 170 12.62 -8.86 10.64
C ARG A 170 12.06 -10.28 10.70
N TYR A 171 10.79 -10.40 11.05
CA TYR A 171 10.06 -11.66 11.15
C TYR A 171 8.58 -11.43 10.89
N ILE A 172 7.88 -12.50 10.53
CA ILE A 172 6.42 -12.57 10.58
C ILE A 172 6.04 -13.20 11.92
N TYR A 173 5.32 -12.47 12.75
CA TYR A 173 4.62 -13.02 13.90
C TYR A 173 3.36 -13.73 13.42
N VAL A 174 3.12 -14.95 13.90
CA VAL A 174 1.94 -15.76 13.56
C VAL A 174 1.34 -16.32 14.84
N SER A 175 0.03 -16.15 15.00
CA SER A 175 -0.73 -16.75 16.09
C SER A 175 -2.09 -17.27 15.62
N ARG A 176 -2.70 -18.09 16.47
CA ARG A 176 -4.08 -18.56 16.33
C ARG A 176 -5.05 -17.66 17.07
#